data_AF-A0A2E6PWS2-F1
#
_entry.id   AF-A0A2E6PWS2-F1
#
_cell.length_a   1.000
_cell.length_b   1.000
_cell.length_c   1.000
_cell.angle_alpha   90.00
_cell.angle_beta   90.00
_cell.angle_gamma   90.00
#
_symmetry.space_group_name_H-M   'P 1'
#
loop_
_entity.id
_entity.type
_entity.pdbx_description
1 polymer ?
#
loop_
_entity_poly.entity_id
_entity_poly.type
_entity_poly.pdbx_seq_one_letter_code
_entity_poly.pdbx_strand_id
1 'polypeptide(L)'
;NLGSSFGRLIQETMYPVVRRTLEVMDELGMIVLPLKINGLQVKVQPVAPIAMSQNMGKVNEILQYMQIAQSMGPAGQLAVKQDVLLEYIADQLAIPAEVRMTPEERQQIQQMLMEQAMQMQNQQGMAEGGGEAEQPVG
;
A
#
# COMPACT_ATOMS: atom_id res chain seq x y z
N ASN A 1 -24.22 -9.61 -21.46
CA ASN A 1 -23.54 -9.88 -22.75
C ASN A 1 -22.60 -8.78 -23.24
N LEU A 2 -22.57 -7.58 -22.62
CA LEU A 2 -21.62 -6.52 -22.97
C LEU A 2 -20.25 -6.69 -22.28
N GLY A 3 -20.19 -7.28 -21.09
CA GLY A 3 -18.95 -7.46 -20.33
C GLY A 3 -17.96 -8.48 -20.91
N SER A 4 -18.45 -9.54 -21.56
CA SER A 4 -17.59 -10.58 -22.16
C SER A 4 -16.89 -10.08 -23.42
N SER A 5 -17.60 -9.35 -24.30
CA SER A 5 -17.03 -8.78 -25.52
C SER A 5 -16.01 -7.69 -25.23
N PHE A 6 -16.23 -6.88 -24.18
CA PHE A 6 -15.29 -5.84 -23.77
C PHE A 6 -14.01 -6.41 -23.14
N GLY A 7 -14.12 -7.49 -22.36
CA GLY A 7 -12.96 -8.20 -21.81
C GLY A 7 -12.06 -8.78 -22.91
N ARG A 8 -12.67 -9.36 -23.97
CA ARG A 8 -11.94 -9.82 -25.15
C ARG A 8 -11.28 -8.68 -25.90
N LEU A 9 -11.96 -7.54 -26.06
CA LEU A 9 -11.36 -6.35 -26.69
C LEU A 9 -10.13 -5.84 -25.93
N ILE A 10 -10.17 -5.85 -24.60
CA ILE A 10 -9.03 -5.44 -23.78
C ILE A 10 -7.86 -6.44 -23.92
N GLN A 11 -8.14 -7.75 -23.76
CA GLN A 11 -7.12 -8.79 -23.74
C GLN A 11 -6.55 -9.11 -25.14
N GLU A 12 -7.42 -9.20 -26.16
CA GLU A 12 -7.08 -9.63 -27.51
C GLU A 12 -6.72 -8.46 -28.44
N THR A 13 -7.11 -7.21 -28.11
CA THR A 13 -6.83 -6.05 -28.97
C THR A 13 -6.02 -4.97 -28.27
N MET A 14 -6.48 -4.42 -27.15
CA MET A 14 -5.78 -3.30 -26.52
C MET A 14 -4.40 -3.68 -26.00
N TYR A 15 -4.28 -4.79 -25.27
CA TYR A 15 -3.00 -5.19 -24.70
C TYR A 15 -1.92 -5.46 -25.77
N PRO A 16 -2.20 -6.23 -26.85
CA PRO A 16 -1.24 -6.41 -27.94
C PRO A 16 -0.84 -5.11 -28.63
N VAL A 17 -1.79 -4.20 -28.87
CA VAL A 17 -1.51 -2.90 -29.53
C VAL A 17 -0.60 -2.04 -28.68
N VAL A 18 -0.92 -1.85 -27.39
CA VAL A 18 -0.09 -1.03 -26.49
C VAL A 18 1.31 -1.62 -26.35
N ARG A 19 1.42 -2.94 -26.18
CA ARG A 19 2.71 -3.62 -26.10
C ARG A 19 3.54 -3.39 -27.37
N ARG A 20 2.96 -3.59 -28.56
CA ARG A 20 3.70 -3.43 -29.82
C ARG A 20 4.12 -1.98 -30.04
N THR A 21 3.30 -1.01 -29.67
CA THR A 21 3.67 0.41 -29.73
C THR A 21 4.86 0.71 -28.84
N LEU A 22 4.90 0.19 -27.60
CA LEU A 22 6.04 0.37 -26.71
C LEU A 22 7.31 -0.29 -27.24
N GLU A 23 7.21 -1.51 -27.78
CA GLU A 23 8.35 -2.20 -28.43
C GLU A 23 8.88 -1.41 -29.63
N VAL A 24 8.01 -0.86 -30.49
CA VAL A 24 8.43 -0.02 -31.63
C VAL A 24 9.06 1.30 -31.16
N MET A 25 8.53 1.91 -30.09
CA MET A 25 9.14 3.12 -29.53
C MET A 25 10.53 2.85 -28.93
N ASP A 26 10.77 1.65 -28.40
CA ASP A 26 12.09 1.17 -27.94
C ASP A 26 13.03 0.93 -29.12
N GLU A 27 12.57 0.22 -30.17
CA GLU A 27 13.31 -0.02 -31.41
C GLU A 27 13.73 1.31 -32.10
N LEU A 28 12.90 2.35 -32.00
CA LEU A 28 13.15 3.69 -32.54
C LEU A 28 13.99 4.59 -31.60
N GLY A 29 14.38 4.10 -30.42
CA GLY A 29 15.17 4.84 -29.44
C GLY A 29 14.44 6.01 -28.77
N MET A 30 13.11 6.05 -28.85
CA MET A 30 12.28 7.08 -28.19
C MET A 30 12.12 6.80 -26.68
N ILE A 31 12.12 5.53 -26.29
CA ILE A 31 12.09 5.06 -24.89
C ILE A 31 13.08 3.91 -24.72
N VAL A 32 13.42 3.55 -23.48
CA VAL A 32 14.21 2.35 -23.16
C VAL A 32 13.38 1.43 -22.27
N LEU A 33 13.14 0.20 -22.71
CA LEU A 33 12.42 -0.80 -21.94
C LEU A 33 13.37 -1.64 -21.05
N PRO A 34 12.96 -2.02 -19.83
CA PRO A 34 11.74 -1.60 -19.15
C PRO A 34 11.81 -0.12 -18.78
N LEU A 35 10.67 0.59 -18.82
CA LEU A 35 10.58 1.99 -18.43
C LEU A 35 11.07 2.14 -16.98
N LYS A 36 12.25 2.74 -16.81
CA LYS A 36 12.86 3.07 -15.53
C LYS A 36 12.72 4.58 -15.32
N ILE A 37 11.88 4.99 -14.39
CA ILE A 37 11.91 6.35 -13.85
C ILE A 37 12.47 6.21 -12.43
N ASN A 38 13.63 6.82 -12.17
CA ASN A 38 14.24 6.87 -10.84
C ASN A 38 14.46 5.50 -10.14
N GLY A 39 14.81 4.45 -10.89
CA GLY A 39 15.14 3.14 -10.31
C GLY A 39 13.94 2.27 -9.92
N LEU A 40 12.70 2.72 -10.11
CA LEU A 40 11.48 1.94 -9.89
C LEU A 40 10.92 1.44 -11.23
N GLN A 41 10.50 0.17 -11.28
CA GLN A 41 9.86 -0.43 -12.45
C GLN A 41 8.47 0.19 -12.65
N VAL A 42 8.27 0.87 -13.77
CA VAL A 42 6.96 1.42 -14.12
C VAL A 42 6.08 0.32 -14.70
N LYS A 43 5.04 -0.09 -13.97
CA LYS A 43 4.00 -0.99 -14.47
C LYS A 43 2.89 -0.17 -15.13
N VAL A 44 2.82 -0.19 -16.47
CA VAL A 44 1.72 0.41 -17.21
C VAL A 44 0.45 -0.38 -16.91
N GLN A 45 -0.50 0.23 -16.18
CA GLN A 45 -1.82 -0.34 -15.92
C GLN A 45 -2.87 0.41 -16.76
N PRO A 46 -3.59 -0.25 -17.68
CA PRO A 46 -4.71 0.37 -18.38
C PRO A 46 -5.89 0.56 -17.40
N VAL A 47 -6.20 1.80 -17.04
CA VAL A 47 -7.34 2.11 -16.17
C VAL A 47 -8.57 2.35 -17.03
N ALA A 48 -9.35 1.29 -17.29
CA ALA A 48 -10.62 1.43 -18.02
C ALA A 48 -11.72 2.01 -17.09
N PRO A 49 -12.52 3.02 -17.51
CA PRO A 49 -13.55 3.66 -16.66
C PRO A 49 -14.61 2.72 -16.07
N ILE A 50 -14.92 1.61 -16.75
CA ILE A 50 -15.86 0.57 -16.25
C ILE A 50 -15.18 -0.32 -15.20
N ALA A 51 -13.86 -0.51 -15.27
CA ALA A 51 -13.14 -1.25 -14.24
C ALA A 51 -13.19 -0.48 -12.91
N MET A 52 -13.18 0.86 -12.93
CA MET A 52 -13.34 1.65 -11.70
C MET A 52 -14.66 1.36 -10.96
N SER A 53 -15.79 1.22 -11.65
CA SER A 53 -17.07 0.94 -10.97
C SER A 53 -17.11 -0.47 -10.36
N GLN A 54 -16.49 -1.46 -11.02
CA GLN A 54 -16.31 -2.81 -10.45
C GLN A 54 -15.30 -2.81 -9.29
N ASN A 55 -14.25 -2.01 -9.41
CA ASN A 55 -13.23 -1.84 -8.37
C ASN A 55 -13.84 -1.20 -7.11
N MET A 56 -14.82 -0.30 -7.26
CA MET A 56 -15.53 0.27 -6.11
C MET A 56 -16.30 -0.79 -5.31
N GLY A 57 -16.85 -1.80 -5.98
CA GLY A 57 -17.44 -2.97 -5.29
C GLY A 57 -16.41 -3.67 -4.39
N LYS A 58 -15.23 -3.96 -4.94
CA LYS A 58 -14.13 -4.61 -4.20
C LYS A 58 -13.59 -3.77 -3.06
N VAL A 59 -13.49 -2.45 -3.25
CA VAL A 59 -13.09 -1.51 -2.18
C VAL A 59 -14.11 -1.55 -1.04
N ASN A 60 -15.40 -1.55 -1.34
CA ASN A 60 -16.44 -1.64 -0.31
C ASN A 60 -16.40 -2.97 0.47
N GLU A 61 -16.17 -4.10 -0.20
CA GLU A 61 -16.00 -5.41 0.45
C GLU A 61 -14.82 -5.39 1.44
N ILE A 62 -13.71 -4.78 1.04
CA ILE A 62 -12.53 -4.61 1.89
C ILE A 62 -12.81 -3.72 3.10
N LEU A 63 -13.45 -2.58 2.89
CA LEU A 63 -13.81 -1.67 3.98
C LEU A 63 -14.75 -2.36 4.97
N GLN A 64 -15.70 -3.16 4.48
CA GLN A 64 -16.58 -3.97 5.33
C GLN A 64 -15.77 -5.02 6.12
N TYR A 65 -14.83 -5.71 5.48
CA TYR A 65 -13.96 -6.65 6.17
C TYR A 65 -13.12 -5.99 7.26
N MET A 66 -12.57 -4.79 7.01
CA MET A 66 -11.83 -4.02 8.02
C MET A 66 -12.70 -3.65 9.22
N GLN A 67 -13.95 -3.25 9.00
CA GLN A 67 -14.89 -2.96 10.09
C GLN A 67 -15.20 -4.20 10.93
N ILE A 68 -15.37 -5.36 10.30
CA ILE A 68 -15.57 -6.64 10.99
C ILE A 68 -14.31 -7.02 11.78
N ALA A 69 -13.12 -6.89 11.20
CA ALA A 69 -11.89 -7.18 11.90
C ALA A 69 -11.67 -6.25 13.11
N GLN A 70 -12.03 -4.98 13.00
CA GLN A 70 -11.99 -4.04 14.13
C GLN A 70 -12.97 -4.43 15.24
N SER A 71 -14.16 -4.95 14.91
CA SER A 71 -15.15 -5.38 15.92
C SER A 71 -14.71 -6.63 16.69
N MET A 72 -13.79 -7.43 16.14
CA MET A 72 -13.17 -8.58 16.81
C MET A 72 -12.04 -8.17 17.78
N GLY A 73 -11.77 -6.87 17.94
CA GLY A 73 -10.77 -6.36 18.87
C GLY A 73 -9.33 -6.66 18.44
N PRO A 74 -8.39 -6.81 19.40
CA PRO A 74 -6.96 -6.97 19.10
C PRO A 74 -6.63 -8.19 18.23
N ALA A 75 -7.36 -9.30 18.40
CA ALA A 75 -7.17 -10.50 17.60
C ALA A 75 -7.53 -10.27 16.12
N GLY A 76 -8.58 -9.50 15.84
CA GLY A 76 -8.95 -9.13 14.48
C GLY A 76 -7.96 -8.16 13.85
N GLN A 77 -7.36 -7.25 14.61
CA GLN A 77 -6.30 -6.37 14.10
C GLN A 77 -5.06 -7.15 13.67
N LEU A 78 -4.66 -8.19 14.42
CA LEU A 78 -3.51 -9.04 14.09
C LEU A 78 -3.75 -9.95 12.88
N ALA A 79 -5.01 -10.32 12.62
CA ALA A 79 -5.37 -11.14 11.47
C ALA A 79 -5.28 -10.38 10.13
N VAL A 80 -5.20 -9.04 10.18
CA VAL A 80 -5.28 -8.17 9.01
C VAL A 80 -3.92 -7.58 8.67
N LYS A 81 -3.42 -7.88 7.47
CA LYS A 81 -2.24 -7.21 6.88
C LYS A 81 -2.63 -5.83 6.34
N GLN A 82 -2.74 -4.86 7.24
CA GLN A 82 -3.24 -3.52 6.92
C GLN A 82 -2.47 -2.85 5.77
N ASP A 83 -1.14 -3.03 5.74
CA ASP A 83 -0.26 -2.42 4.73
C ASP A 83 -0.60 -2.89 3.30
N VAL A 84 -0.82 -4.19 3.15
CA VAL A 84 -1.15 -4.83 1.87
C VAL A 84 -2.55 -4.43 1.41
N LEU A 85 -3.48 -4.33 2.35
CA LEU A 85 -4.86 -3.92 2.07
C LEU A 85 -4.93 -2.46 1.61
N LEU A 86 -4.22 -1.55 2.27
CA LEU A 86 -4.17 -0.14 1.87
C LEU A 86 -3.54 0.03 0.48
N GLU A 87 -2.50 -0.75 0.17
CA GLU A 87 -1.87 -0.73 -1.15
C GLU A 87 -2.83 -1.25 -2.24
N TYR A 88 -3.55 -2.33 -1.94
CA TYR A 88 -4.57 -2.86 -2.84
C TYR A 88 -5.71 -1.86 -3.07
N ILE A 89 -6.23 -1.20 -2.03
CA ILE A 89 -7.26 -0.16 -2.16
C ILE A 89 -6.74 0.99 -3.03
N ALA A 90 -5.52 1.44 -2.79
CA ALA A 90 -4.89 2.51 -3.55
C ALA A 90 -4.76 2.16 -5.04
N ASP A 91 -4.42 0.90 -5.37
CA ASP A 91 -4.42 0.39 -6.74
C ASP A 91 -5.82 0.38 -7.36
N GLN A 92 -6.83 -0.10 -6.62
CA GLN A 92 -8.21 -0.12 -7.11
C GLN A 92 -8.76 1.28 -7.39
N LEU A 93 -8.32 2.28 -6.60
CA LEU A 93 -8.66 3.70 -6.72
C LEU A 93 -7.76 4.47 -7.70
N ALA A 94 -6.74 3.83 -8.29
CA ALA A 94 -5.75 4.48 -9.15
C ALA A 94 -5.07 5.70 -8.50
N ILE A 95 -4.80 5.65 -7.19
CA ILE A 95 -4.08 6.70 -6.47
C ILE A 95 -2.65 6.78 -7.02
N PRO A 96 -2.10 7.95 -7.40
CA PRO A 96 -0.73 8.04 -7.91
C PRO A 96 0.30 7.53 -6.90
N ALA A 97 1.35 6.82 -7.36
CA ALA A 97 2.40 6.32 -6.47
C ALA A 97 3.16 7.45 -5.74
N GLU A 98 3.22 8.64 -6.34
CA GLU A 98 3.87 9.84 -5.79
C GLU A 98 3.26 10.30 -4.47
N VAL A 99 1.97 10.03 -4.24
CA VAL A 99 1.28 10.37 -2.99
C VAL A 99 1.15 9.17 -2.05
N ARG A 100 1.66 8.00 -2.46
CA ARG A 100 1.70 6.80 -1.63
C ARG A 100 3.06 6.70 -0.98
N MET A 101 3.05 6.31 0.27
CA MET A 101 4.27 6.03 0.99
C MET A 101 4.90 4.72 0.49
N THR A 102 6.18 4.75 0.11
CA THR A 102 6.88 3.57 -0.36
C THR A 102 7.07 2.54 0.78
N PRO A 103 7.28 1.25 0.47
CA PRO A 103 7.60 0.25 1.50
C PRO A 103 8.86 0.60 2.30
N GLU A 104 9.86 1.20 1.64
CA GLU A 104 11.13 1.59 2.25
C GLU A 104 10.94 2.75 3.24
N GLU A 105 10.25 3.80 2.82
CA GLU A 105 9.89 4.91 3.72
C GLU A 105 9.05 4.40 4.90
N ARG A 106 8.11 3.46 4.66
CA ARG A 106 7.27 2.90 5.72
C ARG A 106 8.10 2.16 6.76
N GLN A 107 9.05 1.35 6.32
CA GLN A 107 9.96 0.65 7.23
C GLN A 107 10.82 1.61 8.04
N GLN A 108 11.33 2.67 7.42
CA GLN A 108 12.12 3.69 8.12
C GLN A 108 11.31 4.41 9.19
N ILE A 109 10.07 4.82 8.89
CA ILE A 109 9.19 5.44 9.87
C ILE A 109 8.84 4.46 11.00
N GLN A 110 8.60 3.19 10.66
CA GLN A 110 8.25 2.18 11.66
C GLN A 110 9.43 1.89 12.60
N GLN A 111 10.66 1.87 12.09
CA GLN A 111 11.88 1.79 12.90
C GLN A 111 12.04 3.01 13.80
N MET A 112 11.87 4.22 13.25
CA MET A 112 11.95 5.46 14.02
C MET A 112 10.91 5.52 15.14
N LEU A 113 9.68 5.10 14.87
CA LEU A 113 8.62 5.01 15.88
C LEU A 113 8.94 3.98 16.96
N MET A 114 9.53 2.84 16.59
CA MET A 114 9.93 1.80 17.55
C MET A 114 11.05 2.29 18.47
N GLU A 115 12.05 2.99 17.92
CA GLU A 115 13.12 3.61 18.72
C GLU A 115 12.58 4.67 19.68
N GLN A 116 11.65 5.51 19.21
CA GLN A 116 11.02 6.52 20.06
C GLN A 116 10.16 5.91 21.18
N ALA A 117 9.41 4.84 20.86
CA ALA A 117 8.61 4.12 21.85
C ALA A 117 9.49 3.46 22.93
N MET A 118 10.64 2.89 22.55
CA MET A 118 11.63 2.36 23.49
C MET A 118 12.19 3.45 24.41
N GLN A 119 12.51 4.63 23.89
CA GLN A 119 13.00 5.76 24.71
C GLN A 119 11.95 6.28 25.70
N MET A 120 10.68 6.35 25.30
CA MET A 120 9.57 6.76 26.16
C MET A 120 9.30 5.74 27.27
N GLN A 121 9.33 4.44 26.95
CA GLN A 121 9.15 3.37 27.94
C GLN A 121 10.31 3.33 28.95
N ASN A 122 11.55 3.60 28.51
CA ASN A 122 12.70 3.66 29.40
C ASN A 122 12.66 4.89 30.33
N GLN A 123 12.10 6.03 29.87
CA GLN A 123 11.89 7.21 30.71
C GLN A 123 10.74 7.04 31.71
N GLN A 124 9.64 6.38 31.32
CA GLN A 124 8.56 6.05 32.26
C GLN A 124 8.97 4.99 33.30
N GLY A 125 9.75 3.98 32.89
CA GLY A 125 10.31 2.99 33.82
C GLY A 125 11.32 3.57 34.83
N MET A 126 12.07 4.61 34.45
CA MET A 126 12.94 5.34 35.37
C MET A 126 12.18 6.30 36.31
N ALA A 127 11.00 6.79 35.91
CA ALA A 127 10.19 7.68 36.74
C ALA A 127 9.43 6.93 37.86
N GLU A 128 9.00 5.68 37.62
CA GLU A 128 8.37 4.85 38.66
C GLU A 128 9.38 4.13 39.58
N GLY A 129 10.63 3.96 39.17
CA GLY A 129 11.67 3.29 39.97
C GLY A 129 12.48 4.19 40.93
N GLY A 130 12.27 5.51 40.92
CA GLY A 130 13.09 6.49 41.65
C GLY A 130 12.45 7.10 42.91
N GLY A 131 11.26 6.66 43.33
CA GLY A 131 10.49 7.27 44.41
C GLY A 131 10.70 6.72 45.83
N GLU A 132 11.39 5.58 45.99
CA GLU A 132 11.59 4.94 47.30
C GLU A 132 13.08 4.73 47.59
N ALA A 133 13.75 5.79 48.05
CA ALA A 133 14.99 5.66 48.80
C ALA A 133 14.94 6.55 50.05
N GLU A 134 14.52 5.90 51.14
CA GLU A 134 14.95 6.10 52.52
C GLU A 134 14.83 7.49 53.16
N GLN A 135 13.79 7.64 53.99
CA GLN A 135 13.95 8.29 55.29
C GLN A 135 14.53 7.27 56.29
N PRO A 136 15.59 7.63 57.06
CA PRO A 136 15.75 7.07 58.40
C PRO A 136 15.68 8.18 59.46
N VAL A 137 14.60 8.06 60.23
CA VAL A 137 14.43 8.32 61.67
C VAL A 137 15.62 8.91 62.44
N GLY A 138 15.37 10.04 63.13
CA GLY A 138 16.20 10.61 64.18
C GLY A 138 15.53 11.81 64.83
#